data_AF-A0A8T6Q2X8-F1
#
_entry.id   AF-A0A8T6Q2X8-F1
#
_cell.length_a   1.000
_cell.length_b   1.000
_cell.length_c   1.000
_cell.angle_alpha   90.00
_cell.angle_beta   90.00
_cell.angle_gamma   90.00
#
_symmetry.space_group_name_H-M   'P 1'
#
loop_
_entity.id
_entity.type
_entity.pdbx_description
1 polymer ?
#
loop_
_entity_poly.entity_id
_entity_poly.type
_entity_poly.pdbx_seq_one_letter_code
_entity_poly.pdbx_strand_id
1 'polypeptide(L)'
;EEMAGQPGVRWFAVTDEQGTIVMHSNSGMVGKQLYSPQEMQQLHPGDEEAWRRIDSADGEPVLEIYRQFQPMFAAGMHRMRHMQQYAATPQAIFIAFDASNIVSAEDREQRNTLIILFALATVLLASVLSFFWYRRYLRSRQLLQDEMKRKEKLVALGHLAAGVAHEIRNPLSSIKGLAKYFAERAPAGGEAHQLAQVMAKEADRLN
;
A
#
# COMPACT_ATOMS: atom_id res chain seq x y z
N GLU A 1 -25.90 -26.43 39.69
CA GLU A 1 -24.64 -25.68 39.86
C GLU A 1 -23.62 -25.93 38.73
N GLU A 2 -24.01 -26.51 37.57
CA GLU A 2 -23.03 -27.07 36.62
C GLU A 2 -23.11 -26.51 35.17
N MET A 3 -23.71 -25.33 34.96
CA MET A 3 -23.80 -24.72 33.61
C MET A 3 -23.21 -23.30 33.49
N ALA A 4 -22.57 -22.78 34.54
CA ALA A 4 -21.91 -21.46 34.54
C ALA A 4 -20.43 -21.49 34.08
N GLY A 5 -20.01 -22.56 33.38
CA GLY A 5 -18.61 -22.81 33.02
C GLY A 5 -18.23 -22.53 31.56
N GLN A 6 -19.14 -22.00 30.72
CA GLN A 6 -18.79 -21.67 29.33
C GLN A 6 -18.14 -20.28 29.26
N PRO A 7 -16.92 -20.14 28.69
CA PRO A 7 -16.26 -18.86 28.55
C PRO A 7 -17.11 -17.93 27.68
N GLY A 8 -17.57 -16.83 28.27
CA GLY A 8 -18.34 -15.79 27.58
C GLY A 8 -19.78 -15.60 28.05
N VAL A 9 -20.39 -16.54 28.80
CA VAL A 9 -21.73 -16.36 29.38
C VAL A 9 -21.63 -15.61 30.71
N ARG A 10 -22.17 -14.39 30.78
CA ARG A 10 -22.18 -13.55 32.00
C ARG A 10 -23.26 -14.00 32.98
N TRP A 11 -24.44 -14.30 32.47
CA TRP A 11 -25.56 -14.82 33.27
C TRP A 11 -26.57 -15.53 32.38
N PHE A 12 -27.39 -16.38 33.00
CA PHE A 12 -28.60 -16.89 32.38
C PHE A 12 -29.75 -16.74 33.39
N ALA A 13 -30.94 -16.48 32.88
CA ALA A 13 -32.15 -16.34 33.64
C ALA A 13 -33.28 -17.10 32.97
N VAL A 14 -34.16 -17.71 33.74
CA VAL A 14 -35.44 -18.20 33.28
C VAL A 14 -36.50 -17.37 33.98
N THR A 15 -37.41 -16.77 33.22
CA THR A 15 -38.51 -15.98 33.77
C THR A 15 -39.86 -16.59 33.44
N ASP A 16 -40.88 -16.23 34.21
CA ASP A 16 -42.28 -16.44 33.84
C ASP A 16 -42.77 -15.35 32.87
N GLU A 17 -44.06 -15.41 32.48
CA GLU A 17 -44.72 -14.42 31.61
C GLU A 17 -44.72 -12.99 32.17
N GLN A 18 -44.55 -12.83 33.49
CA GLN A 18 -44.54 -11.54 34.18
C GLN A 18 -43.13 -10.96 34.30
N GLY A 19 -42.12 -11.70 33.84
CA GLY A 19 -40.71 -11.34 33.90
C GLY A 19 -40.08 -11.57 35.28
N THR A 20 -40.75 -12.35 36.14
CA THR A 20 -40.21 -12.77 37.44
C THR A 20 -39.24 -13.92 37.25
N ILE A 21 -38.08 -13.81 37.87
CA ILE A 21 -37.00 -14.80 37.76
C ILE A 21 -37.41 -16.08 38.50
N VAL A 22 -37.56 -17.17 37.74
CA VAL A 22 -37.78 -18.52 38.25
C VAL A 22 -36.45 -19.24 38.48
N MET A 23 -35.45 -18.99 37.62
CA MET A 23 -34.10 -19.53 37.75
C MET A 23 -33.08 -18.50 37.31
N HIS A 24 -31.92 -18.44 37.96
CA HIS A 24 -30.84 -17.54 37.57
C HIS A 24 -29.48 -18.13 37.93
N SER A 25 -28.42 -17.76 37.20
CA SER A 25 -27.04 -18.17 37.50
C SER A 25 -26.59 -17.73 38.89
N ASN A 26 -27.05 -16.56 39.35
CA ASN A 26 -26.97 -16.08 40.73
C ASN A 26 -28.29 -16.37 41.47
N SER A 27 -28.25 -17.26 42.47
CA SER A 27 -29.41 -17.68 43.25
C SER A 27 -30.10 -16.55 44.02
N GLY A 28 -29.38 -15.47 44.38
CA GLY A 28 -29.93 -14.30 45.06
C GLY A 28 -30.83 -13.40 44.18
N MET A 29 -30.97 -13.74 42.91
CA MET A 29 -31.86 -13.05 41.96
C MET A 29 -33.20 -13.76 41.77
N VAL A 30 -33.33 -15.01 42.21
CA VAL A 30 -34.57 -15.78 42.08
C VAL A 30 -35.70 -15.09 42.86
N GLY A 31 -36.86 -14.94 42.23
CA GLY A 31 -38.02 -14.23 42.77
C GLY A 31 -38.00 -12.71 42.58
N LYS A 32 -36.90 -12.12 42.06
CA LYS A 32 -36.89 -10.71 41.65
C LYS A 32 -37.46 -10.56 40.23
N GLN A 33 -37.87 -9.34 39.91
CA GLN A 33 -38.30 -9.00 38.56
C GLN A 33 -37.09 -8.65 37.70
N LEU A 34 -36.87 -9.40 36.62
CA LEU A 34 -35.84 -9.12 35.63
C LEU A 34 -36.35 -8.13 34.59
N TYR A 35 -37.56 -8.38 34.10
CA TYR A 35 -38.26 -7.56 33.12
C TYR A 35 -39.66 -7.23 33.62
N SER A 36 -40.15 -6.03 33.31
CA SER A 36 -41.54 -5.67 33.57
C SER A 36 -42.49 -6.47 32.66
N PRO A 37 -43.78 -6.61 33.00
CA PRO A 37 -44.73 -7.34 32.16
C PRO A 37 -44.91 -6.69 30.78
N GLN A 38 -44.71 -5.37 30.69
CA GLN A 38 -44.75 -4.63 29.42
C GLN A 38 -43.54 -4.95 28.54
N GLU A 39 -42.34 -5.09 29.13
CA GLU A 39 -41.13 -5.49 28.40
C GLU A 39 -41.22 -6.95 27.95
N MET A 40 -41.75 -7.84 28.79
CA MET A 40 -41.99 -9.23 28.41
C MET A 40 -42.99 -9.35 27.26
N GLN A 41 -44.04 -8.51 27.28
CA GLN A 41 -44.93 -8.39 26.14
C GLN A 41 -44.16 -7.90 24.92
N GLN A 42 -43.38 -6.82 24.98
CA GLN A 42 -42.63 -6.33 23.81
C GLN A 42 -41.64 -7.35 23.24
N LEU A 43 -40.93 -8.08 24.11
CA LEU A 43 -39.95 -9.08 23.72
C LEU A 43 -40.59 -10.27 23.00
N HIS A 44 -41.86 -10.59 23.29
CA HIS A 44 -42.59 -11.74 22.75
C HIS A 44 -41.71 -12.99 22.54
N PRO A 45 -41.15 -13.60 23.61
CA PRO A 45 -40.28 -14.76 23.47
C PRO A 45 -41.04 -15.92 22.81
N GLY A 46 -40.69 -16.24 21.56
CA GLY A 46 -41.28 -17.33 20.78
C GLY A 46 -40.39 -18.56 20.72
N ASP A 47 -40.78 -19.53 19.90
CA ASP A 47 -39.99 -20.76 19.70
C ASP A 47 -38.66 -20.51 18.96
N GLU A 48 -38.58 -19.42 18.19
CA GLU A 48 -37.36 -18.97 17.51
C GLU A 48 -36.43 -18.20 18.45
N GLU A 49 -35.13 -18.35 18.21
CA GLU A 49 -34.09 -17.62 18.94
C GLU A 49 -34.07 -16.15 18.50
N ALA A 50 -34.30 -15.25 19.46
CA ALA A 50 -34.18 -13.81 19.28
C ALA A 50 -32.96 -13.31 20.05
N TRP A 51 -32.34 -12.25 19.55
CA TRP A 51 -31.17 -11.65 20.17
C TRP A 51 -31.28 -10.13 20.17
N ARG A 52 -30.70 -9.51 21.20
CA ARG A 52 -30.58 -8.05 21.29
C ARG A 52 -29.29 -7.66 21.98
N ARG A 53 -28.80 -6.46 21.67
CA ARG A 53 -27.68 -5.86 22.39
C ARG A 53 -28.23 -5.02 23.54
N ILE A 54 -27.70 -5.23 24.74
CA ILE A 54 -28.01 -4.45 25.94
C ILE A 54 -26.71 -3.89 26.52
N ASP A 55 -26.79 -2.70 27.09
CA ASP A 55 -25.71 -2.15 27.89
C ASP A 55 -25.88 -2.66 29.32
N SER A 56 -24.87 -3.33 29.84
CA SER A 56 -24.93 -3.85 31.21
C SER A 56 -24.85 -2.71 32.23
N ALA A 57 -25.17 -2.99 33.50
CA ALA A 57 -25.06 -2.01 34.59
C ALA A 57 -23.64 -1.43 34.73
N ASP A 58 -22.63 -2.19 34.30
CA ASP A 58 -21.22 -1.79 34.30
C ASP A 58 -20.78 -1.05 33.02
N GLY A 59 -21.70 -0.79 32.08
CA GLY A 59 -21.45 -0.09 30.82
C GLY A 59 -20.86 -0.95 29.69
N GLU A 60 -20.58 -2.22 29.96
CA GLU A 60 -20.05 -3.14 28.95
C GLU A 60 -21.16 -3.69 28.03
N PRO A 61 -20.90 -3.83 26.72
CA PRO A 61 -21.88 -4.35 25.78
C PRO A 61 -22.10 -5.84 26.00
N VAL A 62 -23.36 -6.23 26.13
CA VAL A 62 -23.79 -7.62 26.32
C VAL A 62 -24.75 -8.01 25.20
N LEU A 63 -24.54 -9.20 24.66
CA LEU A 63 -25.46 -9.81 23.70
C LEU A 63 -26.40 -10.73 24.48
N GLU A 64 -27.67 -10.37 24.57
CA GLU A 64 -28.68 -11.21 25.18
C GLU A 64 -29.41 -12.02 24.11
N ILE A 65 -29.42 -13.33 24.27
CA ILE A 65 -30.18 -14.27 23.45
C ILE A 65 -31.33 -14.79 24.30
N TYR A 66 -32.54 -14.78 23.76
CA TYR A 66 -33.71 -15.26 24.46
C TYR A 66 -34.62 -16.06 23.54
N ARG A 67 -35.32 -17.01 24.15
CA ARG A 67 -36.32 -17.86 23.50
C ARG A 67 -37.32 -18.38 24.51
N GLN A 68 -38.45 -18.87 24.02
CA GLN A 68 -39.38 -19.62 24.82
C GLN A 68 -38.75 -20.96 25.25
N PHE A 69 -38.84 -21.24 26.54
CA PHE A 69 -38.42 -22.48 27.16
C PHE A 69 -39.66 -23.32 27.43
N GLN A 70 -39.80 -24.41 26.69
CA GLN A 70 -40.79 -25.44 26.98
C GLN A 70 -40.11 -26.54 27.80
N PRO A 71 -40.39 -26.67 29.11
CA PRO A 71 -39.81 -27.74 29.90
C PRO A 71 -40.34 -29.08 29.37
N MET A 72 -39.47 -29.88 28.75
CA MET A 72 -39.76 -31.28 28.45
C MET A 72 -39.79 -32.06 29.77
N PHE A 73 -40.90 -32.00 30.50
CA PHE A 73 -41.14 -32.93 31.59
C PHE A 73 -41.36 -34.31 30.98
N ALA A 74 -40.26 -35.06 30.86
CA ALA A 74 -40.28 -36.46 30.49
C ALA A 74 -41.27 -37.20 31.41
N ALA A 75 -42.28 -37.78 30.78
CA ALA A 75 -43.28 -38.61 31.41
C ALA A 75 -42.60 -39.79 32.13
N GLY A 76 -42.38 -39.63 33.43
CA GLY A 76 -41.92 -40.72 34.29
C GLY A 76 -40.88 -40.29 35.32
N MET A 77 -41.33 -39.70 36.43
CA MET A 77 -40.80 -40.04 37.76
C MET A 77 -41.67 -39.42 38.86
N HIS A 78 -42.20 -40.28 39.73
CA HIS A 78 -42.89 -39.89 40.95
C HIS A 78 -41.89 -39.24 41.93
N ARG A 79 -41.77 -37.91 41.91
CA ARG A 79 -41.34 -37.15 43.09
C ARG A 79 -41.67 -35.66 42.99
N MET A 80 -42.20 -35.16 44.11
CA MET A 80 -42.27 -33.75 44.54
C MET A 80 -43.45 -32.90 44.03
N ARG A 81 -44.49 -32.93 44.86
CA ARG A 81 -45.75 -32.15 44.86
C ARG A 81 -45.59 -30.63 45.03
N HIS A 82 -44.36 -30.09 44.97
CA HIS A 82 -44.07 -28.67 45.24
C HIS A 82 -43.54 -27.90 44.01
N MET A 83 -43.22 -28.58 42.90
CA MET A 83 -42.86 -27.94 41.62
C MET A 83 -44.03 -27.83 40.63
N GLN A 84 -45.20 -28.35 40.99
CA GLN A 84 -46.33 -28.46 40.06
C GLN A 84 -47.04 -27.12 39.81
N GLN A 85 -46.74 -26.08 40.59
CA GLN A 85 -47.34 -24.75 40.43
C GLN A 85 -46.64 -23.90 39.35
N TYR A 86 -45.41 -24.25 38.95
CA TYR A 86 -44.64 -23.55 37.92
C TYR A 86 -44.59 -24.29 36.58
N ALA A 87 -45.18 -25.49 36.51
CA ALA A 87 -45.05 -26.40 35.37
C ALA A 87 -46.03 -26.12 34.21
N ALA A 88 -46.86 -25.07 34.29
CA ALA A 88 -47.92 -24.79 33.33
C ALA A 88 -47.90 -23.40 32.69
N THR A 89 -46.98 -22.52 33.11
CA THR A 89 -46.83 -21.19 32.49
C THR A 89 -45.69 -21.21 31.46
N PRO A 90 -45.86 -20.56 30.30
CA PRO A 90 -44.78 -20.28 29.37
C PRO A 90 -43.60 -19.62 30.11
N GLN A 91 -42.43 -20.24 30.00
CA GLN A 91 -41.19 -19.70 30.55
C GLN A 91 -40.34 -19.20 29.40
N ALA A 92 -39.56 -18.16 29.64
CA ALA A 92 -38.57 -17.67 28.69
C ALA A 92 -37.18 -17.81 29.31
N ILE A 93 -36.24 -18.34 28.53
CA ILE A 93 -34.83 -18.40 28.91
C ILE A 93 -34.09 -17.25 28.24
N PHE A 94 -33.29 -16.56 29.04
CA PHE A 94 -32.42 -15.46 28.66
C PHE A 94 -30.98 -15.85 28.96
N ILE A 95 -30.08 -15.65 28.02
CA ILE A 95 -28.65 -15.95 28.16
C ILE A 95 -27.88 -14.71 27.70
N ALA A 96 -27.09 -14.14 28.59
CA ALA A 96 -26.30 -12.96 28.33
C ALA A 96 -24.83 -13.32 28.08
N PHE A 97 -24.31 -12.91 26.92
CA PHE A 97 -22.93 -13.11 26.50
C PHE A 97 -22.12 -11.80 26.53
N ASP A 98 -20.86 -11.90 26.89
CA ASP A 98 -19.92 -10.79 26.82
C ASP A 98 -19.59 -10.44 25.36
N ALA A 99 -19.98 -9.25 24.90
CA ALA A 99 -19.74 -8.79 23.54
C ALA A 99 -18.52 -7.87 23.41
N SER A 100 -17.77 -7.63 24.49
CA SER A 100 -16.65 -6.68 24.55
C SER A 100 -15.53 -7.06 23.55
N ASN A 101 -15.33 -8.35 23.34
CA ASN A 101 -14.36 -8.88 22.37
C ASN A 101 -14.79 -8.65 20.91
N ILE A 102 -16.09 -8.61 20.65
CA ILE A 102 -16.65 -8.42 19.30
C ILE A 102 -16.56 -6.94 18.94
N VAL A 103 -16.96 -6.05 19.85
CA VAL A 103 -16.93 -4.60 19.63
C VAL A 103 -15.49 -4.06 19.56
N SER A 104 -14.59 -4.52 20.43
CA SER A 104 -13.18 -4.10 20.40
C SER A 104 -12.36 -4.70 19.25
N ALA A 105 -12.88 -5.74 18.57
CA ALA A 105 -12.27 -6.28 17.36
C ALA A 105 -12.43 -5.34 16.16
N GLU A 106 -13.59 -4.68 16.03
CA GLU A 106 -13.88 -3.76 14.91
C GLU A 106 -12.92 -2.57 14.87
N ASP A 107 -12.64 -1.94 16.02
CA ASP A 107 -11.73 -0.79 16.11
C ASP A 107 -10.28 -1.15 15.75
N ARG A 108 -9.85 -2.38 16.09
CA ARG A 108 -8.52 -2.89 15.76
C ARG A 108 -8.41 -3.17 14.26
N GLU A 109 -9.47 -3.72 13.68
CA GLU A 109 -9.53 -4.06 12.26
C GLU A 109 -9.48 -2.80 11.37
N GLN A 110 -10.22 -1.74 11.73
CA GLN A 110 -10.17 -0.47 11.01
C GLN A 110 -8.77 0.16 11.01
N ARG A 111 -8.12 0.24 12.17
CA ARG A 111 -6.77 0.83 12.27
C ARG A 111 -5.74 0.02 11.47
N ASN A 112 -5.79 -1.30 11.57
CA ASN A 112 -4.86 -2.17 10.84
C ASN A 112 -5.06 -2.06 9.32
N THR A 113 -6.31 -1.95 8.87
CA THR A 113 -6.64 -1.74 7.45
C THR A 113 -6.08 -0.41 6.95
N LEU A 114 -6.23 0.68 7.70
CA LEU A 114 -5.66 1.99 7.34
C LEU A 114 -4.13 1.96 7.27
N ILE A 115 -3.46 1.29 8.21
CA ILE A 115 -2.00 1.14 8.20
C ILE A 115 -1.54 0.39 6.93
N ILE A 116 -2.20 -0.72 6.58
CA ILE A 116 -1.87 -1.49 5.38
C ILE A 116 -2.10 -0.67 4.12
N LEU A 117 -3.23 0.04 4.01
CA LEU A 117 -3.52 0.91 2.88
C LEU A 117 -2.46 2.01 2.71
N PHE A 118 -2.04 2.62 3.82
CA PHE A 118 -0.99 3.63 3.80
C PHE A 118 0.37 3.04 3.39
N ALA A 119 0.72 1.86 3.90
CA ALA A 119 1.94 1.16 3.50
C ALA A 119 1.93 0.80 2.00
N LEU A 120 0.80 0.32 1.47
CA LEU A 120 0.66 0.04 0.04
C LEU A 120 0.77 1.32 -0.81
N ALA A 121 0.15 2.42 -0.38
CA ALA A 121 0.23 3.70 -1.07
C ALA A 121 1.66 4.24 -1.13
N THR A 122 2.43 4.13 -0.04
CA THR A 122 3.83 4.58 -0.02
C THR A 122 4.73 3.74 -0.93
N VAL A 123 4.56 2.41 -0.96
CA VAL A 123 5.29 1.53 -1.89
C VAL A 123 4.96 1.85 -3.35
N LEU A 124 3.68 2.09 -3.65
CA LEU A 124 3.24 2.45 -4.99
C LEU A 124 3.82 3.81 -5.42
N LEU A 125 3.80 4.80 -4.55
CA LEU A 125 4.39 6.12 -4.81
C LEU A 125 5.91 6.03 -5.05
N ALA A 126 6.63 5.28 -4.21
CA ALA A 126 8.06 5.06 -4.37
C ALA A 126 8.39 4.37 -5.71
N SER A 127 7.56 3.42 -6.13
CA SER A 127 7.71 2.73 -7.41
C SER A 127 7.53 3.68 -8.60
N VAL A 128 6.51 4.55 -8.56
CA VAL A 128 6.26 5.56 -9.61
C VAL A 128 7.42 6.56 -9.70
N LEU A 129 7.91 7.04 -8.55
CA LEU A 129 9.07 7.92 -8.50
C LEU A 129 10.31 7.23 -9.08
N SER A 130 10.62 6.03 -8.62
CA SER A 130 11.76 5.24 -9.10
C SER A 130 11.71 5.06 -10.62
N PHE A 131 10.53 4.72 -11.16
CA PHE A 131 10.33 4.59 -12.60
C PHE A 131 10.57 5.92 -13.36
N PHE A 132 10.07 7.03 -12.83
CA PHE A 132 10.30 8.36 -13.41
C PHE A 132 11.79 8.72 -13.43
N TRP A 133 12.49 8.53 -12.32
CA TRP A 133 13.93 8.75 -12.21
C TRP A 133 14.73 7.86 -13.15
N TYR A 134 14.38 6.59 -13.26
CA TYR A 134 15.02 5.65 -14.18
C TYR A 134 14.89 6.11 -15.64
N ARG A 135 13.69 6.52 -16.06
CA ARG A 135 13.47 7.06 -17.41
C ARG A 135 14.25 8.36 -17.65
N ARG A 136 14.35 9.24 -16.65
CA ARG A 136 15.14 10.47 -16.71
C ARG A 136 16.63 10.16 -16.88
N TYR A 137 17.14 9.21 -16.10
CA TYR A 137 18.53 8.75 -16.13
C TYR A 137 18.92 8.20 -17.50
N LEU A 138 18.11 7.31 -18.07
CA LEU A 138 18.35 6.75 -19.41
C LEU A 138 18.43 7.85 -20.48
N ARG A 139 17.50 8.80 -20.49
CA ARG A 139 17.52 9.94 -21.42
C ARG A 139 18.79 10.78 -21.27
N SER A 140 19.17 11.08 -20.03
CA SER A 140 20.38 11.86 -19.76
C SER A 140 21.65 11.15 -20.24
N ARG A 141 21.73 9.83 -20.07
CA ARG A 141 22.86 9.03 -20.56
C ARG A 141 22.97 9.04 -22.08
N GLN A 142 21.85 8.91 -22.79
CA GLN A 142 21.86 8.95 -24.26
C GLN A 142 22.37 10.30 -24.77
N LEU A 143 21.86 11.41 -24.22
CA LEU A 143 22.31 12.75 -24.58
C LEU A 143 23.82 12.94 -24.36
N LEU A 144 24.33 12.48 -23.20
CA LEU A 144 25.75 12.53 -22.90
C LEU A 144 26.58 11.69 -23.88
N GLN A 145 26.12 10.49 -24.24
CA GLN A 145 26.82 9.64 -25.21
C GLN A 145 26.88 10.30 -26.61
N ASP A 146 25.79 10.92 -27.05
CA ASP A 146 25.76 11.58 -28.35
C ASP A 146 26.67 12.82 -28.37
N GLU A 147 26.71 13.59 -27.28
CA GLU A 147 27.62 14.72 -27.16
C GLU A 147 29.09 14.28 -27.14
N MET A 148 29.41 13.20 -26.43
CA MET A 148 30.75 12.62 -26.40
C MET A 148 31.18 12.14 -27.79
N LYS A 149 30.33 11.39 -28.50
CA LYS A 149 30.60 10.98 -29.89
C LYS A 149 30.85 12.17 -30.81
N ARG A 150 30.10 13.26 -30.64
CA ARG A 150 30.29 14.48 -31.43
C ARG A 150 31.63 15.14 -31.13
N LYS A 151 32.03 15.22 -29.86
CA LYS A 151 33.35 15.74 -29.45
C LYS A 151 34.49 14.88 -30.00
N GLU A 152 34.39 13.56 -29.90
CA GLU A 152 35.36 12.62 -30.47
C GLU A 152 35.53 12.82 -31.97
N LYS A 153 34.42 12.95 -32.72
CA LYS A 153 34.47 13.25 -34.16
C LYS A 153 35.15 14.58 -34.47
N LEU A 154 34.87 15.63 -33.70
CA LEU A 154 35.50 16.94 -33.88
C LEU A 154 37.01 16.88 -33.62
N VAL A 155 37.44 16.14 -32.59
CA VAL A 155 38.86 15.93 -32.29
C VAL A 155 39.53 15.17 -33.44
N ALA A 156 38.91 14.09 -33.92
CA ALA A 156 39.43 13.33 -35.06
C ALA A 156 39.54 14.20 -36.33
N LEU A 157 38.51 15.00 -36.64
CA LEU A 157 38.55 15.95 -37.74
C LEU A 157 39.64 17.01 -37.56
N GLY A 158 39.84 17.52 -36.34
CA GLY A 158 40.93 18.46 -36.04
C GLY A 158 42.31 17.85 -36.28
N HIS A 159 42.51 16.58 -35.86
CA HIS A 159 43.75 15.87 -36.08
C HIS A 159 44.00 15.58 -37.58
N LEU A 160 42.97 15.15 -38.30
CA LEU A 160 43.04 14.96 -39.75
C LEU A 160 43.29 16.27 -40.50
N ALA A 161 42.62 17.36 -40.12
CA ALA A 161 42.84 18.67 -40.73
C ALA A 161 44.28 19.16 -40.49
N ALA A 162 44.82 18.95 -39.29
CA ALA A 162 46.22 19.26 -39.00
C ALA A 162 47.19 18.39 -39.82
N GLY A 163 46.90 17.09 -39.97
CA GLY A 163 47.67 16.17 -40.81
C GLY A 163 47.65 16.58 -42.28
N VAL A 164 46.47 16.85 -42.85
CA VAL A 164 46.31 17.34 -44.22
C VAL A 164 47.01 18.68 -44.43
N ALA A 165 46.89 19.62 -43.50
CA ALA A 165 47.60 20.89 -43.58
C ALA A 165 49.14 20.68 -43.60
N HIS A 166 49.64 19.75 -42.79
CA HIS A 166 51.05 19.39 -42.79
C HIS A 166 51.48 18.73 -44.11
N GLU A 167 50.67 17.84 -44.67
CA GLU A 167 50.94 17.19 -45.95
C GLU A 167 50.86 18.15 -47.15
N ILE A 168 50.05 19.20 -47.09
CA ILE A 168 49.98 20.27 -48.12
C ILE A 168 51.18 21.21 -48.02
N ARG A 169 51.62 21.55 -46.80
CA ARG A 169 52.81 22.38 -46.54
C ARG A 169 54.08 21.77 -47.13
N ASN A 170 54.19 20.45 -47.12
CA ASN A 170 55.36 19.73 -47.64
C ASN A 170 55.64 20.01 -49.13
N PRO A 171 54.73 19.71 -50.09
CA PRO A 171 54.94 19.98 -51.51
C PRO A 171 55.03 21.49 -51.80
N LEU A 172 54.29 22.36 -51.09
CA LEU A 172 54.43 23.81 -51.24
C LEU A 172 55.85 24.28 -50.87
N SER A 173 56.43 23.73 -49.80
CA SER A 173 57.81 24.00 -49.41
C SER A 173 58.80 23.54 -50.48
N SER A 174 58.58 22.36 -51.07
CA SER A 174 59.38 21.85 -52.20
C SER A 174 59.26 22.73 -53.45
N ILE A 175 58.05 23.16 -53.83
CA ILE A 175 57.79 24.06 -54.97
C ILE A 175 58.48 25.40 -54.76
N LYS A 176 58.38 25.99 -53.56
CA LYS A 176 59.09 27.21 -53.19
C LYS A 176 60.60 27.06 -53.32
N GLY A 177 61.16 25.94 -52.85
CA GLY A 177 62.59 25.64 -52.94
C GLY A 177 63.08 25.57 -54.39
N LEU A 178 62.37 24.83 -55.25
CA LEU A 178 62.66 24.72 -56.68
C LEU A 178 62.52 26.08 -57.40
N ALA A 179 61.46 26.83 -57.11
CA ALA A 179 61.24 28.15 -57.70
C ALA A 179 62.37 29.13 -57.34
N LYS A 180 62.83 29.16 -56.07
CA LYS A 180 64.00 29.94 -55.68
C LYS A 180 65.28 29.50 -56.39
N TYR A 181 65.52 28.19 -56.45
CA TYR A 181 66.68 27.61 -57.14
C TYR A 181 66.76 28.03 -58.62
N PHE A 182 65.63 28.06 -59.33
CA PHE A 182 65.57 28.53 -60.72
C PHE A 182 65.72 30.04 -60.86
N ALA A 183 65.15 30.84 -59.94
CA ALA A 183 65.31 32.28 -59.94
C ALA A 183 66.78 32.71 -59.80
N GLU A 184 67.56 32.03 -58.95
CA GLU A 184 68.99 32.32 -58.74
C GLU A 184 69.88 32.00 -59.95
N ARG A 185 69.44 31.11 -60.84
CA ARG A 185 70.17 30.71 -62.06
C ARG A 185 69.72 31.44 -63.33
N ALA A 186 68.56 32.09 -63.30
CA ALA A 186 68.05 32.86 -64.43
C ALA A 186 68.69 34.26 -64.47
N PRO A 187 68.91 34.85 -65.66
CA PRO A 187 69.40 36.23 -65.79
C PRO A 187 68.48 37.21 -65.05
N ALA A 188 69.07 38.07 -64.20
CA ALA A 188 68.32 39.04 -63.42
C ALA A 188 67.49 39.96 -64.35
N GLY A 189 66.20 40.10 -64.04
CA GLY A 189 65.26 40.91 -64.83
C GLY A 189 64.64 40.20 -66.04
N GLY A 190 65.11 39.00 -66.41
CA GLY A 190 64.51 38.19 -67.47
C GLY A 190 63.16 37.57 -67.09
N GLU A 191 62.36 37.21 -68.10
CA GLU A 191 61.02 36.63 -67.93
C GLU A 191 61.01 35.38 -67.01
N ALA A 192 61.98 34.47 -67.22
CA ALA A 192 62.13 33.26 -66.40
C ALA A 192 62.44 33.56 -64.92
N HIS A 193 63.20 34.63 -64.64
CA HIS A 193 63.50 35.06 -63.28
C HIS A 193 62.24 35.62 -62.59
N GLN A 194 61.44 36.40 -63.30
CA GLN A 194 60.19 36.97 -62.77
C GLN A 194 59.14 35.88 -62.50
N LEU A 195 58.95 34.94 -63.43
CA LEU A 195 58.06 33.79 -63.26
C LEU A 195 58.44 32.94 -62.04
N ALA A 196 59.73 32.63 -61.89
CA ALA A 196 60.24 31.87 -60.75
C ALA A 196 60.01 32.61 -59.41
N GLN A 197 60.16 33.94 -59.37
CA GLN A 197 59.82 34.74 -58.19
C GLN A 197 58.32 34.70 -57.87
N VAL A 198 57.45 34.80 -58.88
CA VAL A 198 55.99 34.71 -58.69
C VAL A 198 55.60 33.34 -58.14
N MET A 199 56.15 32.26 -58.70
CA MET A 199 55.90 30.90 -58.18
C MET A 199 56.34 30.73 -56.73
N ALA A 200 57.53 31.25 -56.37
CA ALA A 200 58.01 31.20 -54.99
C ALA A 200 57.12 31.99 -54.04
N LYS A 201 56.60 33.14 -54.47
CA LYS A 201 55.69 33.99 -53.71
C LYS A 201 54.33 33.33 -53.50
N GLU A 202 53.77 32.70 -54.53
CA GLU A 202 52.47 32.02 -54.39
C GLU A 202 52.56 30.73 -53.57
N ALA A 203 53.65 29.97 -53.69
CA ALA A 203 53.87 28.82 -52.81
C ALA A 203 54.01 29.24 -51.33
N ASP A 204 54.60 30.41 -51.05
CA ASP A 204 54.70 30.96 -49.69
C ASP A 204 53.36 31.49 -49.16
N ARG A 205 52.53 32.06 -50.04
CA ARG A 205 51.20 32.55 -49.68
C ARG A 205 50.24 31.43 -49.25
N LEU A 206 50.42 30.23 -49.81
CA LEU A 206 49.58 29.06 -49.55
C LEU A 206 50.04 28.21 -48.35
N ASN A 207 51.20 28.53 -47.75
CA ASN A 207 51.85 27.77 -46.68
C ASN A 207 51.55 28.33 -45.27
#